data_AF-A0A6G5AB95-F1
#
_entry.id   AF-A0A6G5AB95-F1
#
_cell.length_a   1.000
_cell.length_b   1.000
_cell.length_c   1.000
_cell.angle_alpha   90.00
_cell.angle_beta   90.00
_cell.angle_gamma   90.00
#
_symmetry.space_group_name_H-M   'P 1'
#
loop_
_entity.id
_entity.type
_entity.pdbx_description
1 polymer ?
#
loop_
_entity_poly.entity_id
_entity_poly.type
_entity_poly.pdbx_seq_one_letter_code
_entity_poly.pdbx_strand_id
1 'polypeptide(L)'
;MFFIPFVIPFPIGGCTSVRRLWPYGERTRITRYDVYHFPQNALLVGELPGDFLRVDTTPTTGSQSQISVDEQTAIALQQQLSGAAFTTAQAVGRLSISVIQAKLVKNYGVTRMDPYVRIRIGHNVYETHTDYNGAKTPHWNKLFHCFLSPGVTAFLVEIYDECAFTVNEKIAWAHVVIPEAVFSGQTVDIWHPLSGRQGESKEGNIN
;
A
#
# COMPACT_ATOMS: atom_id res chain seq x y z
N MET A 1 -2.09 67.00 -7.58
CA MET A 1 -0.75 66.38 -7.60
C MET A 1 -0.07 66.78 -6.30
N PHE A 2 0.11 65.84 -5.36
CA PHE A 2 0.56 66.15 -3.99
C PHE A 2 2.07 65.92 -3.80
N PHE A 3 2.68 66.72 -2.92
CA PHE A 3 4.04 66.58 -2.44
C PHE A 3 4.16 65.49 -1.35
N ILE A 4 5.28 64.76 -1.33
CA ILE A 4 6.30 64.72 -0.26
C ILE A 4 7.31 63.58 -0.57
N PRO A 5 8.64 63.83 -0.54
CA PRO A 5 9.66 62.80 -0.69
C PRO A 5 9.99 62.11 0.65
N PHE A 6 10.50 60.87 0.61
CA PHE A 6 11.01 60.16 1.80
C PHE A 6 12.52 59.91 1.71
N VAL A 7 13.18 59.81 2.86
CA VAL A 7 14.65 59.95 3.01
C VAL A 7 15.34 58.64 3.41
N ILE A 8 16.56 58.47 2.90
CA ILE A 8 17.65 57.49 3.17
C ILE A 8 17.98 57.38 4.70
N PRO A 9 18.68 56.35 5.26
CA PRO A 9 19.97 55.79 4.77
C PRO A 9 20.28 54.27 4.96
N PHE A 10 21.40 53.85 4.34
CA PHE A 10 22.16 52.59 4.56
C PHE A 10 22.95 52.59 5.90
N PRO A 11 23.42 51.42 6.41
CA PRO A 11 24.81 50.95 6.19
C PRO A 11 24.94 49.42 5.92
N ILE A 12 25.80 48.91 5.01
CA ILE A 12 27.28 48.69 5.01
C ILE A 12 27.78 47.52 5.90
N GLY A 13 28.40 46.50 5.27
CA GLY A 13 29.46 45.63 5.81
C GLY A 13 29.06 44.52 6.81
N GLY A 14 29.82 43.43 7.00
CA GLY A 14 31.07 43.01 6.36
C GLY A 14 31.55 41.64 6.89
N CYS A 15 32.47 40.99 6.16
CA CYS A 15 33.07 39.68 6.50
C CYS A 15 34.05 39.75 7.70
N THR A 16 34.14 38.71 8.54
CA THR A 16 35.41 38.00 8.90
C THR A 16 35.23 36.88 9.94
N SER A 17 36.17 35.93 9.94
CA SER A 17 36.23 34.75 10.81
C SER A 17 36.85 35.04 12.18
N VAL A 18 36.35 34.39 13.25
CA VAL A 18 37.00 34.34 14.57
C VAL A 18 36.97 32.93 15.16
N ARG A 19 38.16 32.38 15.46
CA ARG A 19 38.35 31.11 16.19
C ARG A 19 38.02 31.30 17.68
N ARG A 20 37.62 30.24 18.39
CA ARG A 20 37.74 30.21 19.86
C ARG A 20 38.17 28.84 20.40
N LEU A 21 39.08 28.92 21.37
CA LEU A 21 39.68 27.85 22.17
C LEU A 21 39.39 28.15 23.66
N TRP A 22 39.40 27.20 24.60
CA TRP A 22 39.40 25.72 24.56
C TRP A 22 39.25 25.23 26.01
N PRO A 23 38.56 24.10 26.28
CA PRO A 23 39.14 23.23 27.30
C PRO A 23 39.26 21.75 26.92
N TYR A 24 40.22 21.12 27.59
CA TYR A 24 40.63 19.71 27.52
C TYR A 24 39.66 18.85 28.35
N GLY A 25 39.32 17.62 27.91
CA GLY A 25 38.49 16.73 28.74
C GLY A 25 37.93 15.47 28.08
N GLU A 26 38.81 14.49 27.83
CA GLU A 26 38.57 13.02 27.76
C GLU A 26 37.41 12.37 26.96
N ARG A 27 37.79 11.30 26.23
CA ARG A 27 37.01 10.08 25.89
C ARG A 27 35.53 10.27 25.52
N THR A 28 35.12 10.13 24.26
CA THR A 28 35.09 8.82 23.58
C THR A 28 34.87 9.02 22.08
N ARG A 29 35.70 8.40 21.23
CA ARG A 29 35.64 8.56 19.76
C ARG A 29 34.61 7.62 19.14
N ILE A 30 33.32 7.96 19.25
CA ILE A 30 32.29 7.37 18.39
C ILE A 30 32.31 8.13 17.07
N THR A 31 32.92 7.54 16.03
CA THR A 31 32.85 8.08 14.68
C THR A 31 31.42 7.88 14.16
N ARG A 32 30.66 8.96 14.07
CA ARG A 32 29.36 8.97 13.40
C ARG A 32 29.61 8.75 11.91
N TYR A 33 29.31 7.54 11.42
CA TYR A 33 29.10 7.35 9.99
C TYR A 33 27.74 7.98 9.68
N ASP A 34 27.73 9.10 8.96
CA ASP A 34 26.49 9.71 8.51
C ASP A 34 25.82 8.79 7.48
N VAL A 35 24.69 8.21 7.89
CA VAL A 35 23.89 7.32 7.06
C VAL A 35 23.15 8.15 6.02
N TYR A 36 23.69 8.22 4.80
CA TYR A 36 23.01 8.84 3.67
C TYR A 36 21.74 8.04 3.32
N HIS A 37 20.58 8.55 3.73
CA HIS A 37 19.29 8.10 3.20
C HIS A 37 19.14 8.60 1.76
N PHE A 38 19.36 7.71 0.79
CA PHE A 38 18.96 7.94 -0.59
C PHE A 38 17.51 7.48 -0.77
N PRO A 39 16.56 8.38 -1.14
CA PRO A 39 15.23 7.94 -1.51
C PRO A 39 15.29 7.11 -2.80
N GLN A 40 14.38 6.15 -2.94
CA GLN A 40 14.28 5.35 -4.17
C GLN A 40 14.03 6.29 -5.37
N ASN A 41 14.82 6.09 -6.44
CA ASN A 41 14.94 6.96 -7.63
C ASN A 41 15.87 8.20 -7.52
N ALA A 42 16.86 8.20 -6.62
CA ALA A 42 18.01 9.10 -6.75
C ALA A 42 18.95 8.64 -7.89
N LEU A 43 19.00 9.40 -9.00
CA LEU A 43 19.95 9.18 -10.09
C LEU A 43 21.25 9.93 -9.79
N LEU A 44 22.37 9.21 -9.66
CA LEU A 44 23.66 9.79 -9.26
C LEU A 44 24.27 10.62 -10.41
N VAL A 45 24.02 11.93 -10.42
CA VAL A 45 24.63 12.86 -11.37
C VAL A 45 25.94 13.40 -10.79
N GLY A 46 27.04 12.77 -11.16
CA GLY A 46 28.41 13.12 -10.80
C GLY A 46 29.40 12.29 -11.63
N GLU A 47 30.71 12.52 -11.47
CA GLU A 47 31.69 11.66 -12.14
C GLU A 47 31.62 10.24 -11.58
N LEU A 48 31.44 9.28 -12.49
CA LEU A 48 31.37 7.86 -12.15
C LEU A 48 32.73 7.41 -11.58
N PRO A 49 32.79 6.74 -10.41
CA PRO A 49 34.05 6.24 -9.86
C PRO A 49 34.79 5.37 -10.88
N GLY A 50 36.11 5.56 -11.02
CA GLY A 50 36.91 4.89 -12.04
C GLY A 50 36.89 3.35 -12.00
N ASP A 51 36.50 2.80 -10.85
CA ASP A 51 36.43 1.36 -10.57
C ASP A 51 34.99 0.82 -10.56
N PHE A 52 34.02 1.62 -11.00
CA PHE A 52 32.62 1.21 -11.09
C PHE A 52 32.46 0.00 -12.04
N LEU A 53 31.87 -1.09 -11.51
CA LEU A 53 31.70 -2.38 -12.18
C LEU A 53 33.00 -3.07 -12.65
N ARG A 54 34.18 -2.64 -12.18
CA ARG A 54 35.43 -3.36 -12.44
C ARG A 54 35.58 -4.52 -11.46
N VAL A 55 35.42 -5.73 -11.98
CA VAL A 55 35.97 -6.93 -11.33
C VAL A 55 37.45 -6.98 -11.68
N ASP A 56 38.32 -6.72 -10.71
CA ASP A 56 39.77 -6.83 -10.90
C ASP A 56 40.15 -8.31 -11.11
N THR A 57 40.26 -8.72 -12.37
CA THR A 57 40.80 -10.01 -12.79
C THR A 57 42.32 -10.07 -12.60
N THR A 58 42.77 -9.90 -11.36
CA THR A 58 44.11 -10.33 -10.92
C THR A 58 43.95 -11.59 -10.05
N PRO A 59 44.59 -12.72 -10.39
CA PRO A 59 44.51 -13.95 -9.60
C PRO A 59 45.41 -13.84 -8.36
N THR A 60 45.05 -12.95 -7.44
CA THR A 60 45.80 -12.68 -6.21
C THR A 60 45.08 -13.34 -5.03
N THR A 61 45.83 -14.11 -4.25
CA THR A 61 45.45 -15.00 -3.14
C THR A 61 44.64 -14.32 -2.01
N GLY A 62 43.40 -13.92 -2.28
CA GLY A 62 42.47 -13.30 -1.32
C GLY A 62 40.99 -13.53 -1.60
N SER A 63 40.65 -14.16 -2.73
CA SER A 63 39.28 -14.49 -3.13
C SER A 63 38.53 -15.38 -2.13
N GLN A 64 39.22 -16.27 -1.43
CA GLN A 64 38.59 -17.18 -0.45
C GLN A 64 38.00 -16.44 0.75
N SER A 65 38.67 -15.38 1.22
CA SER A 65 38.13 -14.49 2.26
C SER A 65 36.88 -13.76 1.75
N GLN A 66 36.93 -13.13 0.57
CA GLN A 66 35.84 -12.31 0.06
C GLN A 66 34.58 -13.15 -0.23
N ILE A 67 34.74 -14.35 -0.82
CA ILE A 67 33.65 -15.32 -0.99
C ILE A 67 32.99 -15.68 0.35
N SER A 68 33.77 -15.89 1.42
CA SER A 68 33.21 -16.24 2.73
C SER A 68 32.44 -15.10 3.41
N VAL A 69 32.83 -13.84 3.16
CA VAL A 69 32.11 -12.66 3.68
C VAL A 69 30.81 -12.46 2.90
N ASP A 70 30.84 -12.62 1.57
CA ASP A 70 29.65 -12.54 0.71
C ASP A 70 28.66 -13.67 1.02
N GLU A 71 29.13 -14.90 1.26
CA GLU A 71 28.31 -16.03 1.67
C GLU A 71 27.61 -15.78 3.02
N GLN A 72 28.34 -15.31 4.04
CA GLN A 72 27.76 -14.95 5.33
C GLN A 72 26.75 -13.79 5.21
N THR A 73 27.06 -12.79 4.37
CA THR A 73 26.16 -11.65 4.11
C THR A 73 24.89 -12.09 3.40
N ALA A 74 24.99 -13.00 2.42
CA ALA A 74 23.85 -13.59 1.72
C ALA A 74 22.98 -14.43 2.67
N ILE A 75 23.59 -15.26 3.54
CA ILE A 75 22.86 -16.05 4.55
C ILE A 75 22.15 -15.14 5.55
N ALA A 76 22.80 -14.10 6.07
CA ALA A 76 22.19 -13.14 7.00
C ALA A 76 21.02 -12.37 6.35
N LEU A 77 21.19 -11.94 5.10
CA LEU A 77 20.14 -11.29 4.33
C LEU A 77 18.97 -12.25 4.03
N GLN A 78 19.24 -13.53 3.76
CA GLN A 78 18.20 -14.55 3.59
C GLN A 78 17.46 -14.85 4.90
N GLN A 79 18.15 -14.80 6.05
CA GLN A 79 17.50 -14.88 7.36
C GLN A 79 16.60 -13.65 7.61
N GLN A 80 17.03 -12.44 7.29
CA GLN A 80 16.16 -11.25 7.34
C GLN A 80 14.98 -11.32 6.35
N LEU A 81 15.20 -11.78 5.12
CA LEU A 81 14.17 -11.90 4.08
C LEU A 81 13.20 -13.06 4.34
N SER A 82 13.60 -14.10 5.08
CA SER A 82 12.66 -15.11 5.57
C SER A 82 11.70 -14.53 6.62
N GLY A 83 12.11 -13.49 7.35
CA GLY A 83 11.21 -12.60 8.11
C GLY A 83 10.40 -11.64 7.24
N ALA A 84 10.81 -11.38 6.00
CA ALA A 84 10.09 -10.56 5.01
C ALA A 84 9.20 -11.37 4.05
N ALA A 85 9.06 -12.69 4.24
CA ALA A 85 7.98 -13.51 3.66
C ALA A 85 6.59 -13.19 4.30
N PHE A 86 6.42 -11.95 4.76
CA PHE A 86 5.42 -11.53 5.74
C PHE A 86 4.11 -11.04 5.12
N THR A 87 3.73 -11.61 3.97
CA THR A 87 2.38 -11.45 3.40
C THR A 87 1.67 -12.78 3.16
N THR A 88 2.39 -13.92 3.21
CA THR A 88 1.82 -15.25 2.98
C THR A 88 2.02 -16.23 4.15
N ALA A 89 3.07 -16.06 4.96
CA ALA A 89 3.40 -16.96 6.07
C ALA A 89 2.41 -16.94 7.27
N GLN A 90 1.33 -16.17 7.20
CA GLN A 90 0.28 -16.08 8.23
C GLN A 90 -1.13 -16.40 7.68
N ALA A 91 -1.27 -16.86 6.44
CA ALA A 91 -2.58 -17.25 5.92
C ALA A 91 -3.05 -18.57 6.55
N VAL A 92 -4.15 -18.55 7.30
CA VAL A 92 -4.81 -19.75 7.86
C VAL A 92 -5.45 -20.60 6.75
N GLY A 93 -5.79 -19.98 5.62
CA GLY A 93 -6.28 -20.68 4.44
C GLY A 93 -6.49 -19.75 3.25
N ARG A 94 -7.01 -20.33 2.16
CA ARG A 94 -7.45 -19.60 0.97
C ARG A 94 -8.97 -19.70 0.86
N LEU A 95 -9.64 -18.56 0.98
CA LEU A 95 -11.08 -18.44 0.77
C LEU A 95 -11.34 -18.13 -0.70
N SER A 96 -12.24 -18.89 -1.33
CA SER A 96 -12.74 -18.57 -2.68
C SER A 96 -14.10 -17.90 -2.56
N ILE A 97 -14.26 -16.71 -3.14
CA ILE A 97 -15.53 -15.97 -3.14
C ILE A 97 -15.96 -15.73 -4.58
N SER A 98 -17.13 -16.23 -4.95
CA SER A 98 -17.80 -15.86 -6.20
C SER A 98 -18.76 -14.71 -5.92
N VAL A 99 -18.66 -13.62 -6.67
CA VAL A 99 -19.65 -12.54 -6.69
C VAL A 99 -20.38 -12.63 -8.01
N ILE A 100 -21.65 -13.05 -7.97
CA ILE A 100 -22.45 -13.37 -9.15
C ILE A 100 -23.23 -12.13 -9.58
N GLN A 101 -24.14 -11.65 -8.73
CA GLN A 101 -25.13 -10.63 -9.08
C GLN A 101 -25.70 -9.93 -7.84
N ALA A 102 -26.30 -8.76 -8.01
CA ALA A 102 -27.13 -8.12 -6.99
C ALA A 102 -28.54 -7.80 -7.49
N LYS A 103 -29.47 -7.63 -6.56
CA LYS A 103 -30.85 -7.18 -6.80
C LYS A 103 -31.15 -6.04 -5.84
N LEU A 104 -30.98 -4.81 -6.32
CA LEU A 104 -31.08 -3.58 -5.55
C LEU A 104 -32.50 -3.00 -5.63
N VAL A 105 -32.97 -2.45 -4.51
CA VAL A 105 -34.33 -1.87 -4.40
C VAL A 105 -34.39 -0.52 -5.12
N LYS A 106 -33.38 0.33 -4.92
CA LYS A 106 -33.31 1.70 -5.41
C LYS A 106 -32.27 1.85 -6.52
N ASN A 107 -32.51 2.77 -7.47
CA ASN A 107 -31.49 3.30 -8.37
C ASN A 107 -31.04 4.67 -7.81
N TYR A 108 -29.73 4.88 -7.67
CA TYR A 108 -29.13 6.12 -7.18
C TYR A 108 -28.47 6.95 -8.29
N GLY A 109 -28.10 6.32 -9.41
CA GLY A 109 -27.53 7.01 -10.56
C GLY A 109 -28.52 7.95 -11.26
N VAL A 110 -28.01 9.03 -11.84
CA VAL A 110 -28.80 10.12 -12.46
C VAL A 110 -29.70 9.62 -13.60
N THR A 111 -29.22 8.66 -14.38
CA THR A 111 -29.98 7.97 -15.43
C THR A 111 -30.01 6.47 -15.15
N ARG A 112 -28.81 5.89 -14.98
CA ARG A 112 -28.54 4.53 -14.52
C ARG A 112 -27.32 4.58 -13.60
N MET A 113 -27.15 3.54 -12.81
CA MET A 113 -25.94 3.26 -12.06
C MET A 113 -25.12 2.20 -12.79
N ASP A 114 -23.81 2.34 -12.69
CA ASP A 114 -22.76 1.47 -13.24
C ASP A 114 -22.04 0.82 -12.04
N PRO A 115 -22.61 -0.23 -11.42
CA PRO A 115 -22.13 -0.69 -10.14
C PRO A 115 -20.97 -1.68 -10.21
N TYR A 116 -20.12 -1.63 -9.19
CA TYR A 116 -19.06 -2.61 -8.92
C TYR A 116 -19.02 -2.98 -7.43
N VAL A 117 -18.42 -4.13 -7.12
CA VAL A 117 -18.32 -4.65 -5.75
C VAL A 117 -16.88 -4.59 -5.27
N ARG A 118 -16.71 -4.10 -4.04
CA ARG A 118 -15.48 -4.13 -3.25
C ARG A 118 -15.67 -5.08 -2.07
N ILE A 119 -14.80 -6.09 -1.95
CA ILE A 119 -14.72 -6.98 -0.80
C ILE A 119 -13.52 -6.57 0.06
N ARG A 120 -13.71 -6.49 1.38
CA ARG A 120 -12.66 -6.23 2.37
C ARG A 120 -12.53 -7.40 3.35
N ILE A 121 -11.36 -8.02 3.40
CA ILE A 121 -11.06 -9.19 4.22
C ILE A 121 -9.78 -8.92 5.01
N GLY A 122 -9.90 -8.66 6.32
CA GLY A 122 -8.79 -8.16 7.13
C GLY A 122 -8.23 -6.86 6.53
N HIS A 123 -6.95 -6.89 6.14
CA HIS A 123 -6.27 -5.77 5.47
C HIS A 123 -6.39 -5.79 3.94
N ASN A 124 -6.85 -6.89 3.34
CA ASN A 124 -6.92 -7.06 1.90
C ASN A 124 -8.21 -6.47 1.32
N VAL A 125 -8.11 -5.92 0.11
CA VAL A 125 -9.24 -5.38 -0.66
C VAL A 125 -9.22 -6.00 -2.05
N TYR A 126 -10.39 -6.45 -2.52
CA TYR A 126 -10.60 -7.06 -3.83
C TYR A 126 -11.79 -6.38 -4.52
N GLU A 127 -11.71 -6.17 -5.84
CA GLU A 127 -12.74 -5.45 -6.60
C GLU A 127 -13.16 -6.21 -7.86
N THR A 128 -14.45 -6.12 -8.21
CA THR A 128 -14.97 -6.63 -9.49
C THR A 128 -14.64 -5.65 -10.63
N HIS A 129 -14.92 -6.06 -11.87
CA HIS A 129 -15.15 -5.06 -12.91
C HIS A 129 -16.50 -4.35 -12.66
N THR A 130 -16.70 -3.23 -13.33
CA THR A 130 -17.97 -2.48 -13.33
C THR A 130 -18.95 -3.08 -14.32
N ASP A 131 -20.20 -3.27 -13.90
CA ASP A 131 -21.29 -3.68 -14.79
C ASP A 131 -21.98 -2.44 -15.36
N TYR A 132 -21.46 -1.95 -16.49
CA TYR A 132 -21.98 -0.76 -17.16
C TYR A 132 -23.44 -0.95 -17.58
N ASN A 133 -24.30 -0.02 -17.17
CA ASN A 133 -25.76 -0.07 -17.28
C ASN A 133 -26.45 -1.17 -16.45
N GLY A 134 -25.75 -1.88 -15.57
CA GLY A 134 -26.31 -2.94 -14.71
C GLY A 134 -27.49 -2.46 -13.84
N ALA A 135 -27.51 -1.16 -13.52
CA ALA A 135 -28.58 -0.50 -12.80
C ALA A 135 -28.98 -1.30 -11.54
N LYS A 136 -30.27 -1.60 -11.35
CA LYS A 136 -30.76 -2.31 -10.15
C LYS A 136 -30.47 -3.81 -10.13
N THR A 137 -30.01 -4.40 -11.22
CA THR A 137 -29.80 -5.85 -11.35
C THR A 137 -28.46 -6.16 -12.00
N PRO A 138 -27.33 -5.78 -11.37
CA PRO A 138 -26.02 -5.97 -11.96
C PRO A 138 -25.49 -7.40 -11.83
N HIS A 139 -24.63 -7.78 -12.77
CA HIS A 139 -24.02 -9.11 -12.89
C HIS A 139 -22.51 -9.00 -13.14
N TRP A 140 -21.70 -9.66 -12.30
CA TRP A 140 -20.24 -9.61 -12.39
C TRP A 140 -19.59 -10.97 -12.62
N ASN A 141 -20.20 -12.07 -12.11
CA ASN A 141 -19.69 -13.43 -12.26
C ASN A 141 -18.18 -13.57 -11.96
N LYS A 142 -17.69 -12.88 -10.92
CA LYS A 142 -16.28 -12.73 -10.60
C LYS A 142 -15.87 -13.66 -9.45
N LEU A 143 -14.94 -14.57 -9.73
CA LEU A 143 -14.27 -15.37 -8.71
C LEU A 143 -13.04 -14.65 -8.16
N PHE A 144 -12.92 -14.60 -6.84
CA PHE A 144 -11.75 -14.16 -6.09
C PHE A 144 -11.12 -15.33 -5.35
N HIS A 145 -9.79 -15.30 -5.24
CA HIS A 145 -9.02 -16.19 -4.37
C HIS A 145 -8.33 -15.32 -3.32
N CYS A 146 -8.88 -15.31 -2.12
CA CYS A 146 -8.46 -14.45 -1.03
C CYS A 146 -7.61 -15.22 -0.02
N PHE A 147 -6.55 -14.60 0.48
CA PHE A 147 -5.79 -15.16 1.61
C PHE A 147 -6.45 -14.73 2.92
N LEU A 148 -6.76 -15.72 3.78
CA LEU A 148 -7.45 -15.48 5.04
C LEU A 148 -6.43 -15.41 6.18
N SER A 149 -6.25 -14.23 6.77
CA SER A 149 -5.40 -14.01 7.95
C SER A 149 -5.98 -14.68 9.21
N PRO A 150 -5.17 -14.91 10.27
CA PRO A 150 -5.63 -15.61 11.45
C PRO A 150 -6.70 -14.81 12.20
N GLY A 151 -7.74 -15.50 12.67
CA GLY A 151 -8.86 -14.88 13.39
C GLY A 151 -9.87 -14.13 12.51
N VAL A 152 -9.69 -14.05 11.19
CA VAL A 152 -10.68 -13.43 10.29
C VAL A 152 -11.82 -14.42 10.02
N THR A 153 -13.00 -14.14 10.59
CA THR A 153 -14.22 -14.95 10.45
C THR A 153 -15.32 -14.27 9.64
N ALA A 154 -15.08 -13.05 9.16
CA ALA A 154 -16.06 -12.27 8.39
C ALA A 154 -15.37 -11.35 7.38
N PHE A 155 -16.15 -10.90 6.40
CA PHE A 155 -15.74 -9.91 5.41
C PHE A 155 -16.85 -8.86 5.17
N LEU A 156 -16.43 -7.67 4.75
CA LEU A 156 -17.36 -6.62 4.33
C LEU A 156 -17.48 -6.64 2.80
N VAL A 157 -18.70 -6.67 2.32
CA VAL A 157 -19.06 -6.43 0.91
C VAL A 157 -19.60 -5.01 0.81
N GLU A 158 -19.04 -4.21 -0.09
CA GLU A 158 -19.45 -2.84 -0.39
C GLU A 158 -19.80 -2.75 -1.89
N ILE A 159 -20.96 -2.23 -2.25
CA ILE A 159 -21.34 -1.97 -3.65
C ILE A 159 -21.26 -0.46 -3.88
N TYR A 160 -20.54 -0.09 -4.93
CA TYR A 160 -20.33 1.29 -5.36
C TYR A 160 -20.95 1.52 -6.73
N ASP A 161 -21.41 2.73 -6.99
CA ASP A 161 -21.75 3.27 -8.32
C ASP A 161 -20.51 3.99 -8.88
N GLU A 162 -19.98 3.54 -10.01
CA GLU A 162 -18.84 4.21 -10.66
C GLU A 162 -19.30 5.47 -11.39
N CYS A 163 -18.58 6.57 -11.21
CA CYS A 163 -18.95 7.86 -11.78
C CYS A 163 -17.82 8.45 -12.63
N ALA A 164 -18.08 8.71 -13.91
CA ALA A 164 -17.07 9.23 -14.84
C ALA A 164 -16.50 10.62 -14.47
N PHE A 165 -17.24 11.43 -13.69
CA PHE A 165 -16.88 12.82 -13.36
C PHE A 165 -17.00 13.18 -11.88
N THR A 166 -17.35 12.23 -11.02
CA THR A 166 -17.53 12.44 -9.56
C THR A 166 -16.93 11.26 -8.79
N VAL A 167 -16.80 11.40 -7.46
CA VAL A 167 -16.31 10.31 -6.61
C VAL A 167 -17.31 9.15 -6.62
N ASN A 168 -16.82 7.92 -6.78
CA ASN A 168 -17.64 6.70 -6.73
C ASN A 168 -18.45 6.62 -5.44
N GLU A 169 -19.76 6.43 -5.58
CA GLU A 169 -20.71 6.51 -4.48
C GLU A 169 -20.96 5.13 -3.88
N LYS A 170 -20.82 4.94 -2.56
CA LYS A 170 -21.25 3.69 -1.91
C LYS A 170 -22.78 3.65 -1.82
N ILE A 171 -23.40 2.72 -2.55
CA ILE A 171 -24.85 2.57 -2.65
C ILE A 171 -25.41 1.49 -1.72
N ALA A 172 -24.66 0.42 -1.44
CA ALA A 172 -25.07 -0.69 -0.58
C ALA A 172 -23.89 -1.38 0.11
N TRP A 173 -24.13 -2.14 1.18
CA TRP A 173 -23.12 -2.96 1.85
C TRP A 173 -23.73 -4.13 2.65
N ALA A 174 -22.95 -5.19 2.88
CA ALA A 174 -23.30 -6.29 3.77
C ALA A 174 -22.08 -6.77 4.56
N HIS A 175 -22.26 -7.10 5.84
CA HIS A 175 -21.25 -7.76 6.64
C HIS A 175 -21.53 -9.27 6.64
N VAL A 176 -20.67 -10.03 5.97
CA VAL A 176 -20.85 -11.47 5.76
C VAL A 176 -19.94 -12.24 6.70
N VAL A 177 -20.54 -13.01 7.61
CA VAL A 177 -19.83 -13.99 8.44
C VAL A 177 -19.57 -15.23 7.59
N ILE A 178 -18.33 -15.72 7.57
CA ILE A 178 -17.92 -16.92 6.85
C ILE A 178 -18.49 -18.13 7.60
N PRO A 179 -19.38 -18.96 7.00
CA PRO A 179 -19.93 -20.13 7.68
C PRO A 179 -18.84 -21.17 8.01
N GLU A 180 -18.96 -21.87 9.14
CA GLU A 180 -18.03 -22.92 9.56
C GLU A 180 -17.88 -24.03 8.50
N ALA A 181 -18.96 -24.34 7.76
CA ALA A 181 -18.96 -25.23 6.60
C ALA A 181 -17.93 -24.85 5.52
N VAL A 182 -17.65 -23.55 5.32
CA VAL A 182 -16.66 -23.11 4.33
C VAL A 182 -15.23 -23.43 4.80
N PHE A 183 -14.98 -23.39 6.12
CA PHE A 183 -13.71 -23.82 6.69
C PHE A 183 -13.48 -25.34 6.61
N SER A 184 -14.56 -26.13 6.56
CA SER A 184 -14.47 -27.58 6.26
C SER A 184 -14.38 -27.92 4.76
N GLY A 185 -14.32 -26.89 3.89
CA GLY A 185 -14.16 -27.04 2.45
C GLY A 185 -15.46 -27.18 1.66
N GLN A 186 -16.62 -26.94 2.27
CA GLN A 186 -17.91 -26.92 1.57
C GLN A 186 -18.15 -25.56 0.89
N THR A 187 -18.72 -25.58 -0.32
CA THR A 187 -19.21 -24.36 -0.97
C THR A 187 -20.61 -24.02 -0.45
N VAL A 188 -20.84 -22.77 -0.07
CA VAL A 188 -22.14 -22.24 0.33
C VAL A 188 -22.55 -21.18 -0.69
N ASP A 189 -23.73 -21.35 -1.29
CA ASP A 189 -24.35 -20.43 -2.25
C ASP A 189 -25.67 -19.94 -1.65
N ILE A 190 -25.70 -18.68 -1.22
CA ILE A 190 -26.83 -18.04 -0.54
C ILE A 190 -26.93 -16.56 -0.93
N TRP A 191 -28.12 -15.98 -0.75
CA TRP A 191 -28.33 -14.55 -0.90
C TRP A 191 -28.10 -13.83 0.43
N HIS A 192 -27.26 -12.81 0.42
CA HIS A 192 -26.98 -11.95 1.57
C HIS A 192 -27.77 -10.64 1.47
N PRO A 193 -28.53 -10.23 2.51
CA PRO A 193 -29.27 -8.99 2.51
C PRO A 193 -28.33 -7.78 2.59
N LEU A 194 -28.62 -6.78 1.76
CA LEU A 194 -27.86 -5.54 1.67
C LEU A 194 -28.47 -4.46 2.55
N SER A 195 -27.63 -3.80 3.34
CA SER A 195 -27.93 -2.56 4.03
C SER A 195 -27.55 -1.37 3.15
N GLY A 196 -28.20 -0.23 3.36
CA GLY A 196 -28.06 0.92 2.49
C GLY A 196 -28.72 2.18 3.02
N ARG A 197 -28.96 3.15 2.14
CA ARG A 197 -29.70 4.38 2.48
C ARG A 197 -31.18 4.12 2.74
N GLN A 198 -31.74 3.00 2.25
CA GLN A 198 -33.08 2.53 2.65
C GLN A 198 -33.12 1.94 4.08
N GLY A 199 -31.96 1.74 4.71
CA GLY A 199 -31.80 1.18 6.05
C GLY A 199 -31.14 -0.19 6.06
N GLU A 200 -31.06 -0.78 7.26
CA GLU A 200 -30.48 -2.10 7.49
C GLU A 200 -31.28 -3.19 6.77
N SER A 201 -30.58 -4.05 6.02
CA SER A 201 -31.15 -5.17 5.24
C SER A 201 -32.30 -4.79 4.27
N LYS A 202 -32.38 -3.52 3.84
CA LYS A 202 -33.47 -2.97 3.01
C LYS A 202 -33.04 -2.51 1.62
N GLU A 203 -31.75 -2.58 1.29
CA GLU A 203 -31.23 -2.07 0.01
C GLU A 203 -31.32 -3.12 -1.11
N GLY A 204 -31.58 -4.38 -0.76
CA GLY A 204 -31.67 -5.48 -1.71
C GLY A 204 -30.99 -6.73 -1.20
N ASN A 205 -30.52 -7.58 -2.12
CA ASN A 205 -29.68 -8.73 -1.81
C ASN A 205 -28.54 -8.88 -2.83
N ILE A 206 -27.43 -9.48 -2.41
CA ILE A 206 -26.30 -9.90 -3.26
C ILE A 206 -26.09 -11.41 -3.16
N ASN A 207 -25.56 -12.02 -4.21
CA ASN A 207 -25.17 -13.42 -4.30
C ASN A 207 -23.71 -13.49 -4.76
#